data_AF-X1ILU5-F1
#
_entry.id   AF-X1ILU5-F1
#
_cell.length_a   1.000
_cell.length_b   1.000
_cell.length_c   1.000
_cell.angle_alpha   90.00
_cell.angle_beta   90.00
_cell.angle_gamma   90.00
#
_symmetry.space_group_name_H-M   'P 1'
#
loop_
_entity.id
_entity.type
_entity.pdbx_description
1 polymer ?
#
loop_
_entity_poly.entity_id
_entity_poly.type
_entity_poly.pdbx_seq_one_letter_code
_entity_poly.pdbx_strand_id
1 'polypeptide(L)'
;PEHKLALTNLLYIERLVKTLLWLRGGHKLTITGPDKIREFVKEVYSSKGERTFDVNFMSNIYEKPFTVEISNTKKIYPTKEKSIPLGGHLEGCRIGFDLGASDRKVSAVIL
;
A
#
# COMPACT_ATOMS: atom_id res chain seq x y z
N PRO A 1 7.24 -32.97 11.16
CA PRO A 1 7.12 -32.91 9.69
C PRO A 1 6.38 -31.64 9.26
N GLU A 2 6.96 -30.80 8.40
CA GLU A 2 6.24 -29.67 7.80
C GLU A 2 5.12 -30.18 6.88
N HIS A 3 3.97 -29.51 6.89
CA HIS A 3 2.85 -29.87 6.03
C HIS A 3 3.20 -29.62 4.56
N LYS A 4 2.76 -30.50 3.63
CA LYS A 4 3.08 -30.43 2.18
C LYS A 4 2.79 -29.07 1.54
N LEU A 5 1.81 -28.34 2.06
CA LEU A 5 1.37 -27.03 1.56
C LEU A 5 1.95 -25.83 2.32
N ALA A 6 2.90 -26.04 3.24
CA ALA A 6 3.41 -24.96 4.08
C ALA A 6 4.01 -23.78 3.29
N LEU A 7 4.59 -24.05 2.11
CA LEU A 7 5.15 -23.02 1.23
C LEU A 7 4.07 -22.10 0.64
N THR A 8 2.84 -22.59 0.43
CA THR A 8 1.73 -21.80 -0.12
C THR A 8 1.35 -20.62 0.78
N ASN A 9 1.65 -20.71 2.08
CA ASN A 9 1.43 -19.62 3.03
C ASN A 9 2.22 -18.36 2.65
N LEU A 10 3.45 -18.51 2.14
CA LEU A 10 4.29 -17.37 1.76
C LEU A 10 3.67 -16.61 0.58
N LEU A 11 3.22 -17.34 -0.45
CA LEU A 11 2.52 -16.74 -1.59
C LEU A 11 1.24 -16.01 -1.14
N TYR A 12 0.46 -16.62 -0.26
CA TYR A 12 -0.77 -16.01 0.24
C TYR A 12 -0.48 -14.73 1.05
N ILE A 13 0.52 -14.77 1.92
CA ILE A 13 0.95 -13.61 2.71
C ILE A 13 1.41 -12.48 1.80
N GLU A 14 2.23 -12.77 0.78
CA GLU A 14 2.67 -11.77 -0.19
C GLU A 14 1.47 -11.07 -0.86
N ARG A 15 0.48 -11.86 -1.33
CA ARG A 15 -0.75 -11.34 -1.94
C ARG A 15 -1.56 -10.50 -0.96
N LEU A 16 -1.68 -10.92 0.30
CA LEU A 16 -2.38 -10.16 1.33
C LEU A 16 -1.70 -8.81 1.58
N VAL A 17 -0.38 -8.80 1.73
CA VAL A 17 0.40 -7.56 1.90
C VAL A 17 0.21 -6.65 0.70
N LYS A 18 0.27 -7.18 -0.53
CA LYS A 18 0.07 -6.39 -1.75
C LYS A 18 -1.31 -5.75 -1.77
N THR A 19 -2.35 -6.54 -1.52
CA THR A 19 -3.73 -6.06 -1.49
C THR A 19 -3.91 -4.95 -0.47
N LEU A 20 -3.42 -5.13 0.76
CA LEU A 20 -3.51 -4.11 1.80
C LEU A 20 -2.72 -2.84 1.44
N LEU A 21 -1.54 -2.99 0.86
CA LEU A 21 -0.70 -1.87 0.45
C LEU A 21 -1.38 -1.04 -0.65
N TRP A 22 -2.00 -1.66 -1.64
CA TRP A 22 -2.69 -0.94 -2.72
C TRP A 22 -4.06 -0.40 -2.31
N LEU A 23 -4.75 -1.04 -1.37
CA LEU A 23 -6.02 -0.55 -0.86
C LEU A 23 -5.85 0.66 0.07
N ARG A 24 -4.79 0.67 0.88
CA ARG A 24 -4.59 1.69 1.93
C ARG A 24 -3.50 2.71 1.60
N GLY A 25 -2.54 2.32 0.77
CA GLY A 25 -1.34 3.09 0.51
C GLY A 25 -0.40 3.16 1.71
N GLY A 26 0.89 3.39 1.45
CA GLY A 26 1.86 3.70 2.49
C GLY A 26 3.30 3.44 2.06
N HIS A 27 4.25 4.09 2.72
CA HIS A 27 5.69 3.85 2.54
C HIS A 27 6.27 2.90 3.62
N LYS A 28 5.45 2.41 4.54
CA LYS A 28 5.94 1.60 5.66
C LYS A 28 5.06 0.40 5.93
N LEU A 29 5.67 -0.78 5.89
CA LEU A 29 5.08 -2.03 6.33
C LEU A 29 5.68 -2.42 7.68
N THR A 30 4.82 -2.66 8.67
CA THR A 30 5.25 -3.24 9.95
C THR A 30 4.72 -4.66 10.02
N ILE A 31 5.62 -5.63 10.15
CA ILE A 31 5.26 -7.05 10.20
C ILE A 31 5.67 -7.67 11.52
N THR A 32 4.81 -8.53 12.06
CA THR A 32 5.02 -9.29 13.30
C THR A 32 4.74 -10.77 13.02
N GLY A 33 5.23 -11.65 13.89
CA GLY A 33 5.02 -13.10 13.77
C GLY A 33 6.31 -13.87 13.45
N PRO A 34 6.18 -15.11 12.93
CA PRO A 34 7.30 -16.02 12.74
C PRO A 34 8.41 -15.49 11.83
N ASP A 35 9.65 -15.86 12.16
CA ASP A 35 10.91 -15.47 11.50
C ASP A 35 10.87 -15.69 9.99
N LYS A 36 10.42 -16.87 9.57
CA LYS A 36 10.29 -17.26 8.16
C LYS A 36 9.39 -16.31 7.36
N ILE A 37 8.31 -15.79 7.97
CA ILE A 37 7.35 -14.90 7.31
C ILE A 37 7.90 -13.49 7.21
N ARG A 38 8.43 -12.96 8.32
CA ARG A 38 8.93 -11.58 8.37
C ARG A 38 10.17 -11.38 7.47
N GLU A 39 11.04 -12.38 7.40
CA GLU A 39 12.21 -12.36 6.52
C GLU A 39 11.80 -12.45 5.05
N PHE A 40 10.89 -13.37 4.72
CA PHE A 40 10.33 -13.47 3.37
C PHE A 40 9.70 -12.15 2.90
N VAL A 41 8.85 -11.52 3.72
CA VAL A 41 8.24 -10.23 3.34
C VAL A 41 9.28 -9.13 3.18
N LYS A 42 10.29 -9.08 4.07
CA LYS A 42 11.37 -8.09 3.98
C LYS A 42 12.21 -8.26 2.71
N GLU A 43 12.46 -9.50 2.28
CA GLU A 43 13.17 -9.79 1.03
C GLU A 43 12.35 -9.38 -0.19
N VAL A 44 11.08 -9.82 -0.25
CA VAL A 44 10.18 -9.57 -1.37
C VAL A 44 9.90 -8.07 -1.56
N TYR A 45 9.69 -7.33 -0.46
CA TYR A 45 9.45 -5.89 -0.44
C TYR A 45 10.74 -5.10 -0.17
N SER A 46 11.77 -5.38 -0.96
CA SER A 46 13.03 -4.64 -0.97
C SER A 46 13.29 -4.00 -2.34
N SER A 47 14.34 -3.17 -2.44
CA SER A 47 14.76 -2.56 -3.71
C SER A 47 15.27 -3.56 -4.76
N LYS A 48 15.47 -4.83 -4.36
CA LYS A 48 15.89 -5.92 -5.24
C LYS A 48 14.90 -7.09 -5.25
N GLY A 49 13.79 -6.99 -4.52
CA GLY A 49 12.81 -8.06 -4.38
C GLY A 49 11.77 -8.08 -5.50
N GLU A 50 10.95 -9.12 -5.53
CA GLU A 50 9.88 -9.27 -6.54
C GLU A 50 8.86 -8.13 -6.54
N ARG A 51 8.76 -7.37 -5.43
CA ARG A 51 7.87 -6.22 -5.28
C ARG A 51 8.59 -4.88 -5.40
N THR A 52 9.76 -4.84 -6.05
CA THR A 52 10.53 -3.60 -6.26
C THR A 52 9.69 -2.50 -6.91
N PHE A 53 8.79 -2.84 -7.85
CA PHE A 53 7.86 -1.87 -8.43
C PHE A 53 6.97 -1.22 -7.37
N ASP A 54 6.29 -2.02 -6.54
CA ASP A 54 5.39 -1.54 -5.49
C ASP A 54 6.14 -0.66 -4.47
N VAL A 55 7.36 -1.10 -4.09
CA VAL A 55 8.29 -0.38 -3.18
C VAL A 55 8.62 1.00 -3.76
N ASN A 56 9.09 1.06 -5.01
CA ASN A 56 9.49 2.31 -5.65
C ASN A 56 8.29 3.24 -5.90
N PHE A 57 7.16 2.68 -6.34
CA PHE A 57 5.94 3.43 -6.60
C PHE A 57 5.42 4.13 -5.33
N MET A 58 5.31 3.37 -4.23
CA MET A 58 4.90 3.92 -2.95
C MET A 58 5.93 4.90 -2.37
N SER A 59 7.23 4.63 -2.53
CA SER A 59 8.29 5.56 -2.12
C SER A 59 8.16 6.91 -2.82
N ASN A 60 7.80 6.91 -4.10
CA ASN A 60 7.61 8.13 -4.89
C ASN A 60 6.34 8.88 -4.48
N ILE A 61 5.21 8.20 -4.31
CA ILE A 61 3.94 8.84 -3.90
C ILE A 61 4.05 9.54 -2.55
N TYR A 62 4.69 8.87 -1.59
CA TYR A 62 4.80 9.36 -0.21
C TYR A 62 6.07 10.18 0.04
N GLU A 63 6.90 10.37 -0.99
CA GLU A 63 8.19 11.09 -0.95
C GLU A 63 9.09 10.67 0.22
N LYS A 64 9.06 9.37 0.55
CA LYS A 64 9.78 8.78 1.69
C LYS A 64 10.29 7.41 1.31
N PRO A 65 11.46 6.98 1.83
CA PRO A 65 11.96 5.63 1.61
C PRO A 65 10.92 4.60 2.04
N PHE A 66 10.70 3.60 1.19
CA PHE A 66 9.84 2.48 1.56
C PHE A 66 10.57 1.57 2.56
N THR A 67 9.92 1.22 3.68
CA THR A 67 10.55 0.41 4.74
C THR A 67 9.67 -0.77 5.16
N VAL A 68 10.34 -1.90 5.43
CA VAL A 68 9.75 -3.08 6.09
C VAL A 68 10.37 -3.20 7.48
N GLU A 69 9.60 -2.85 8.50
CA GLU A 69 10.00 -2.94 9.90
C GLU A 69 9.49 -4.25 10.53
N ILE A 70 10.42 -5.03 11.07
CA ILE A 70 10.10 -6.20 11.87
C ILE A 70 9.81 -5.73 13.30
N SER A 71 8.63 -6.04 13.82
CA SER A 71 8.25 -5.74 15.19
C SER A 71 8.07 -7.03 15.99
N ASN A 72 8.78 -7.12 17.12
CA ASN A 72 8.66 -8.23 18.07
C ASN A 72 7.50 -8.03 19.06
N THR A 73 6.81 -6.90 18.98
CA THR A 73 5.69 -6.59 19.88
C THR A 73 4.41 -7.20 19.33
N LYS A 74 3.59 -7.81 20.20
CA LYS A 74 2.17 -8.12 19.89
C LYS A 74 1.30 -6.85 19.85
N LYS A 75 1.91 -5.67 19.72
CA LYS A 75 1.23 -4.39 19.79
C LYS A 75 0.43 -4.20 18.51
N ILE A 76 -0.89 -4.18 18.66
CA ILE A 76 -1.80 -3.85 17.58
C ILE A 76 -1.76 -2.33 17.42
N TYR A 77 -1.35 -1.85 16.25
CA TYR A 77 -1.43 -0.42 15.94
C TYR A 77 -2.88 -0.09 15.61
N PRO A 78 -3.48 0.93 16.25
CA PRO A 78 -4.81 1.36 15.87
C PRO A 78 -4.78 1.87 14.43
N THR A 79 -5.85 1.57 13.68
CA THR A 79 -6.06 2.10 12.34
C THR A 79 -6.02 3.63 12.38
N LYS A 80 -5.21 4.24 11.52
CA LYS A 80 -5.12 5.69 11.37
C LYS A 80 -5.59 6.06 9.96
N GLU A 81 -6.89 6.22 9.81
CA GLU A 81 -7.50 6.75 8.58
C GLU A 81 -7.84 8.22 8.82
N LYS A 82 -7.30 9.11 7.98
CA LYS A 82 -7.71 10.51 7.94
C LYS A 82 -8.60 10.70 6.73
N SER A 83 -9.88 10.97 6.96
CA SER A 83 -10.74 11.52 5.92
C SER A 83 -10.44 13.01 5.81
N ILE A 84 -10.13 13.48 4.61
CA ILE A 84 -10.07 14.90 4.32
C ILE A 84 -11.41 15.25 3.69
N PRO A 85 -12.20 16.18 4.28
CA PRO A 85 -13.40 16.67 3.61
C PRO A 85 -12.98 17.31 2.29
N LEU A 86 -13.51 16.79 1.17
CA LEU A 86 -13.12 17.18 -0.19
C LEU A 86 -13.55 18.62 -0.59
N GLY A 87 -14.14 19.39 0.33
CA GLY A 87 -14.67 20.73 0.05
C GLY A 87 -15.98 20.66 -0.74
N GLY A 88 -17.07 21.19 -0.16
CA GLY A 88 -18.40 21.22 -0.76
C GLY A 88 -18.70 22.54 -1.45
N HIS A 89 -17.82 22.99 -2.35
CA HIS A 89 -18.00 24.25 -3.08
C HIS A 89 -19.05 24.07 -4.19
N LEU A 90 -20.32 24.09 -3.78
CA LEU A 90 -21.46 23.94 -4.67
C LEU A 90 -21.81 25.24 -5.40
N GLU A 91 -21.47 26.39 -4.81
CA GLU A 91 -21.69 27.72 -5.39
C GLU A 91 -20.51 28.10 -6.29
N GLY A 92 -20.60 27.78 -7.59
CA GLY A 92 -19.63 28.19 -8.60
C GLY A 92 -19.39 27.19 -9.73
N CYS A 93 -18.56 27.57 -10.69
CA CYS A 93 -18.11 26.70 -11.78
C CYS A 93 -17.17 25.61 -11.24
N ARG A 94 -17.38 24.35 -11.64
CA ARG A 94 -16.56 23.20 -11.21
C ARG A 94 -15.88 22.55 -12.39
N ILE A 95 -14.67 22.05 -12.18
CA ILE A 95 -13.92 21.27 -13.16
C ILE A 95 -13.73 19.85 -12.60
N GLY A 96 -14.36 18.87 -13.23
CA GLY A 96 -14.13 17.46 -12.96
C GLY A 96 -12.93 16.97 -13.76
N PHE A 97 -11.92 16.44 -13.07
CA PHE A 97 -10.73 15.82 -13.68
C PHE A 97 -10.78 14.31 -13.49
N ASP A 98 -10.73 13.58 -14.60
CA ASP A 98 -10.46 12.15 -14.60
C ASP A 98 -8.99 11.93 -14.96
N LEU A 99 -8.19 11.50 -13.98
CA LEU A 99 -6.76 11.23 -14.11
C LEU A 99 -6.53 9.74 -14.41
N GLY A 100 -7.02 9.29 -15.56
CA GLY A 100 -6.69 7.97 -16.11
C GLY A 100 -5.27 7.91 -16.69
N ALA A 101 -4.72 6.70 -16.81
CA ALA A 101 -3.31 6.45 -17.13
C ALA A 101 -2.82 6.97 -18.50
N SER A 102 -3.70 7.25 -19.47
CA SER A 102 -3.32 7.68 -20.83
C SER A 102 -3.94 8.99 -21.29
N ASP A 103 -5.09 9.40 -20.76
CA ASP A 103 -5.84 10.57 -21.24
C ASP A 103 -6.35 11.42 -20.08
N ARG A 104 -6.27 12.74 -20.23
CA ARG A 104 -6.89 13.69 -19.31
C ARG A 104 -8.26 14.06 -19.83
N LYS A 105 -9.30 13.54 -19.20
CA LYS A 105 -10.68 13.95 -19.50
C LYS A 105 -11.10 15.02 -18.49
N VAL A 106 -11.58 16.14 -19.02
CA VAL A 106 -11.99 17.29 -18.24
C VAL A 106 -13.43 17.63 -18.60
N SER A 107 -14.27 17.82 -17.59
CA SER A 107 -15.63 18.33 -17.75
C SER A 107 -15.79 19.59 -16.91
N ALA A 108 -16.39 20.63 -17.49
CA ALA A 108 -16.73 21.86 -16.79
C ALA A 108 -18.24 21.88 -16.52
N VAL A 109 -18.62 22.08 -15.26
CA VAL A 109 -20.00 22.32 -14.85
C VAL A 109 -20.15 23.79 -14.50
N ILE A 110 -20.99 24.49 -15.24
CA ILE A 110 -21.41 25.86 -14.95
C ILE A 110 -22.82 25.73 -14.36
N LEU A 111 -23.01 26.23 -13.13
CA LEU A 111 -24.32 26.31 -12.48
C LEU A 111 -24.96 27.67 -12.74
#